data_AF-A0A963JDC0-F1
#
_entry.id   AF-A0A963JDC0-F1
#
_cell.length_a   1.000
_cell.length_b   1.000
_cell.length_c   1.000
_cell.angle_alpha   90.00
_cell.angle_beta   90.00
_cell.angle_gamma   90.00
#
_symmetry.space_group_name_H-M   'P 1'
#
loop_
_entity.id
_entity.type
_entity.pdbx_description
1 polymer ?
#
loop_
_entity_poly.entity_id
_entity_poly.type
_entity_poly.pdbx_seq_one_letter_code
_entity_poly.pdbx_strand_id
1 'polypeptide(L)'
;ASVGWGPLTAKYSHTVSSRWFGVADGRGSGYFEVNGSMDLAGGIALAAHVGTTRFASKARKAGDVADYTDIKLGASIELGHGFAAEAAWVGADKKRFWGDVNDGRVVLTLSKSL
;
A
#
# COMPACT_ATOMS: atom_id res chain seq x y z
N ALA A 1 -0.88 0.86 -15.22
CA ALA A 1 -2.16 0.40 -15.78
C ALA A 1 -3.03 -0.10 -14.64
N SER A 2 -4.35 0.05 -14.74
CA SER A 2 -5.29 -0.40 -13.70
C SER A 2 -6.57 -0.95 -14.31
N VAL A 3 -7.19 -1.90 -13.61
CA VAL A 3 -8.50 -2.46 -13.92
C VAL A 3 -9.31 -2.58 -12.63
N GLY A 4 -10.59 -2.25 -12.69
CA GLY A 4 -11.50 -2.32 -11.56
C GLY A 4 -12.71 -3.20 -11.87
N TRP A 5 -13.18 -3.93 -10.87
CA TRP A 5 -14.43 -4.68 -10.92
C TRP A 5 -15.11 -4.70 -9.55
N GLY A 6 -16.27 -4.06 -9.46
CA GLY A 6 -17.00 -3.89 -8.21
C GLY A 6 -16.13 -3.21 -7.14
N PRO A 7 -16.03 -3.77 -5.91
CA PRO A 7 -15.24 -3.17 -4.83
C PRO A 7 -13.73 -3.33 -5.04
N LEU A 8 -13.28 -4.09 -6.05
CA LEU A 8 -11.87 -4.45 -6.24
C LEU A 8 -11.23 -3.65 -7.36
N THR A 9 -9.98 -3.24 -7.16
CA THR A 9 -9.13 -2.60 -8.17
C THR A 9 -7.74 -3.22 -8.16
N ALA A 10 -7.29 -3.73 -9.31
CA ALA A 10 -5.92 -4.16 -9.51
C ALA A 10 -5.13 -3.09 -10.28
N LYS A 11 -3.92 -2.78 -9.84
CA LYS A 11 -3.04 -1.80 -10.48
C LYS A 11 -1.63 -2.36 -10.62
N TYR A 12 -1.04 -2.15 -11.79
CA TYR A 12 0.38 -2.38 -12.03
C TYR A 12 1.08 -1.07 -12.37
N SER A 13 2.09 -0.75 -11.57
CA SER A 13 2.98 0.39 -11.76
C SER A 13 4.33 -0.09 -12.28
N HIS A 14 4.87 0.61 -13.28
CA HIS A 14 6.16 0.27 -13.89
C HIS A 14 7.11 1.46 -13.91
N THR A 15 8.36 1.23 -13.53
CA THR A 15 9.37 2.28 -13.42
C THR A 15 10.09 2.48 -14.73
N VAL A 16 9.87 3.65 -15.34
CA VAL A 16 10.57 4.06 -16.58
C VAL A 16 11.78 4.96 -16.31
N SER A 17 11.87 5.56 -15.12
CA SER A 17 13.03 6.33 -14.64
C SER A 17 14.19 5.41 -14.25
N SER A 18 15.39 5.98 -14.12
CA SER A 18 16.58 5.26 -13.63
C SER A 18 16.54 4.93 -12.14
N ARG A 19 15.61 5.53 -11.38
CA ARG A 19 15.45 5.36 -9.94
C ARG A 19 14.02 4.99 -9.57
N TRP A 20 13.87 4.24 -8.49
CA TRP A 20 12.60 3.86 -7.88
C TRP A 20 12.70 4.07 -6.36
N PHE A 21 11.99 5.05 -5.78
CA PHE A 21 12.00 5.35 -4.34
C PHE A 21 13.36 5.22 -3.64
N GLY A 22 14.32 6.08 -4.00
CA GLY A 22 15.67 6.06 -3.40
C GLY A 22 16.58 4.93 -3.91
N VAL A 23 16.06 3.93 -4.63
CA VAL A 23 16.81 2.82 -5.19
C VAL A 23 17.39 3.19 -6.55
N ALA A 24 18.72 3.10 -6.67
CA ALA A 24 19.45 3.24 -7.93
C ALA A 24 19.20 2.04 -8.86
N ASP A 25 19.35 2.24 -10.17
CA ASP A 25 19.09 1.21 -11.19
C ASP A 25 17.68 0.58 -11.12
N GLY A 26 16.71 1.37 -10.64
CA GLY A 26 15.31 0.96 -10.49
C GLY A 26 14.52 0.91 -11.79
N ARG A 27 15.12 1.25 -12.95
CA ARG A 27 14.43 1.16 -14.24
C ARG A 27 14.02 -0.29 -14.52
N GLY A 28 12.74 -0.50 -14.79
CA GLY A 28 12.17 -1.83 -14.99
C GLY A 28 11.58 -2.46 -13.73
N SER A 29 11.73 -1.83 -12.55
CA SER A 29 11.04 -2.26 -11.34
C SER A 29 9.52 -2.10 -11.51
N GLY A 30 8.78 -3.07 -11.00
CA GLY A 30 7.33 -3.09 -11.00
C GLY A 30 6.75 -3.14 -9.59
N TYR A 31 5.52 -2.69 -9.46
CA TYR A 31 4.72 -2.88 -8.26
C TYR A 31 3.30 -3.25 -8.68
N PHE A 32 2.83 -4.39 -8.21
CA PHE A 32 1.48 -4.87 -8.47
C PHE A 32 0.69 -4.83 -7.17
N GLU A 33 -0.50 -4.26 -7.21
CA GLU A 33 -1.37 -4.14 -6.04
C GLU A 33 -2.81 -4.50 -6.39
N VAL A 34 -3.53 -4.99 -5.38
CA VAL A 34 -4.97 -5.18 -5.38
C VAL A 34 -5.55 -4.45 -4.17
N ASN A 35 -6.53 -3.61 -4.43
CA ASN A 35 -7.25 -2.82 -3.45
C ASN A 35 -8.69 -3.28 -3.40
N GLY A 36 -9.28 -3.29 -2.21
CA GLY A 36 -10.70 -3.52 -1.99
C GLY A 36 -11.28 -2.42 -1.12
N SER A 37 -12.44 -1.89 -1.49
CA SER A 37 -13.20 -0.94 -0.66
C SER A 37 -14.67 -1.29 -0.67
N MET A 38 -15.30 -1.31 0.50
CA MET A 38 -16.72 -1.61 0.65
C MET A 38 -17.35 -0.67 1.68
N ASP A 39 -18.39 0.03 1.25
CA ASP A 39 -19.23 0.81 2.15
C ASP A 39 -20.23 -0.10 2.85
N LEU A 40 -20.27 -0.01 4.17
CA LEU A 40 -21.23 -0.68 5.03
C LEU A 40 -22.32 0.32 5.46
N ALA A 41 -23.31 -0.17 6.20
CA ALA A 41 -24.34 0.69 6.76
C ALA A 41 -23.78 1.60 7.87
N GLY A 42 -24.44 2.75 8.10
CA GLY A 42 -24.13 3.64 9.22
C GLY A 42 -22.86 4.48 9.04
N GLY A 43 -22.44 4.75 7.79
CA GLY A 43 -21.26 5.58 7.50
C GLY A 43 -19.93 4.88 7.79
N ILE A 44 -19.93 3.54 7.89
CA ILE A 44 -18.72 2.74 8.07
C ILE A 44 -18.25 2.26 6.70
N ALA A 45 -16.95 2.30 6.44
CA ALA A 45 -16.35 1.68 5.26
C ALA A 45 -15.18 0.76 5.65
N LEU A 46 -15.01 -0.34 4.92
CA LEU A 46 -13.86 -1.24 5.04
C LEU A 46 -12.94 -1.05 3.84
N ALA A 47 -11.63 -1.03 4.10
CA ALA A 47 -10.62 -0.94 3.06
C ALA A 47 -9.52 -2.01 3.28
N ALA A 48 -9.11 -2.63 2.19
CA ALA A 48 -8.05 -3.62 2.16
C ALA A 48 -7.08 -3.35 1.01
N HIS A 49 -5.81 -3.65 1.23
CA HIS A 49 -4.75 -3.55 0.24
C HIS A 49 -3.79 -4.71 0.39
N VAL A 50 -3.34 -5.25 -0.73
CA VAL A 50 -2.14 -6.08 -0.82
C VAL A 50 -1.34 -5.67 -2.04
N GLY A 51 -0.04 -5.46 -1.85
CA GLY A 51 0.87 -5.03 -2.90
C GLY A 51 2.16 -5.81 -2.86
N THR A 52 2.79 -6.02 -4.01
CA THR A 52 4.06 -6.74 -4.12
C THR A 52 4.99 -6.06 -5.11
N THR A 53 6.26 -5.93 -4.72
CA THR A 53 7.31 -5.35 -5.55
C THR A 53 8.01 -6.41 -6.37
N ARG A 54 8.41 -6.01 -7.58
CA ARG A 54 9.36 -6.72 -8.41
C ARG A 54 10.46 -5.75 -8.81
N PHE A 55 11.55 -5.73 -8.06
CA PHE A 55 12.69 -4.90 -8.37
C PHE A 55 13.41 -5.38 -9.64
N ALA A 56 13.90 -4.41 -10.42
CA ALA A 56 14.73 -4.68 -11.58
C ALA A 56 15.93 -5.55 -11.20
N SER A 57 16.32 -6.47 -12.08
CA SER A 57 17.43 -7.40 -11.83
C SER A 57 18.76 -6.67 -11.55
N LYS A 58 18.94 -5.45 -12.08
CA LYS A 58 20.12 -4.61 -11.81
C LYS A 58 20.13 -4.13 -10.36
N ALA A 59 19.03 -3.54 -9.90
CA ALA A 59 18.87 -3.10 -8.51
C ALA A 59 19.07 -4.26 -7.51
N ARG A 60 18.49 -5.45 -7.78
CA ARG A 60 18.69 -6.63 -6.91
C ARG A 60 20.13 -7.13 -6.88
N LYS A 61 20.86 -7.07 -8.01
CA LYS A 61 22.27 -7.48 -8.09
C LYS A 61 23.22 -6.52 -7.37
N ALA A 62 22.84 -5.25 -7.26
CA ALA A 62 23.60 -4.28 -6.45
C ALA A 62 23.52 -4.59 -4.94
N GLY A 63 22.62 -5.49 -4.53
CA GLY A 63 22.49 -5.94 -3.13
C GLY A 63 21.61 -5.04 -2.26
N ASP A 64 21.14 -3.92 -2.80
CA ASP A 64 20.49 -2.87 -2.01
C ASP A 64 18.99 -3.06 -1.79
N VAL A 65 18.36 -4.07 -2.44
CA VAL A 65 16.90 -4.25 -2.39
C VAL A 65 16.45 -5.71 -2.45
N ALA A 66 15.35 -6.00 -1.76
CA ALA A 66 14.64 -7.26 -1.80
C ALA A 66 13.15 -7.04 -2.10
N ASP A 67 12.60 -7.84 -3.03
CA ASP A 67 11.16 -7.86 -3.29
C ASP A 67 10.39 -8.09 -1.98
N TYR A 68 9.43 -7.22 -1.70
CA TYR A 68 8.57 -7.24 -0.53
C TYR A 68 7.09 -7.21 -0.94
N THR A 69 6.26 -7.71 -0.04
CA THR A 69 4.80 -7.66 -0.10
C THR A 69 4.28 -6.92 1.11
N ASP A 70 3.47 -5.90 0.87
CA ASP A 70 2.85 -5.08 1.90
C ASP A 70 1.33 -5.27 1.91
N ILE A 71 0.74 -5.04 3.08
CA ILE A 71 -0.67 -5.23 3.34
C ILE A 71 -1.20 -4.12 4.24
N LYS A 72 -2.43 -3.69 3.96
CA LYS A 72 -3.21 -2.79 4.82
C LYS A 72 -4.63 -3.35 4.97
N LEU A 73 -5.14 -3.35 6.19
CA LEU A 73 -6.54 -3.65 6.48
C LEU A 73 -7.05 -2.59 7.45
N GLY A 74 -8.14 -1.92 7.11
CA GLY A 74 -8.67 -0.85 7.94
C GLY A 74 -10.17 -0.65 7.77
N ALA A 75 -10.69 0.14 8.69
CA ALA A 75 -12.07 0.58 8.70
C ALA A 75 -12.11 2.09 9.00
N SER A 76 -13.05 2.79 8.38
CA SER A 76 -13.38 4.16 8.68
C SER A 76 -14.83 4.31 9.11
N ILE A 77 -15.12 5.38 9.84
CA ILE A 77 -16.45 5.76 10.27
C ILE A 77 -16.64 7.27 10.14
N GLU A 78 -17.78 7.67 9.58
CA GLU A 78 -18.25 9.05 9.63
C GLU A 78 -18.88 9.35 10.98
N LEU A 79 -18.34 10.35 11.69
CA LEU A 79 -18.79 10.75 13.02
C LEU A 79 -19.86 11.86 12.96
N GLY A 80 -20.19 12.32 11.76
CA GLY A 80 -21.08 13.46 11.54
C GLY A 80 -20.39 14.81 11.71
N HIS A 81 -21.10 15.89 11.35
CA HIS A 81 -20.58 17.28 11.41
C HIS A 81 -19.23 17.48 10.70
N GLY A 82 -18.98 16.72 9.64
CA GLY A 82 -17.75 16.75 8.86
C GLY A 82 -16.57 16.01 9.49
N PHE A 83 -16.76 15.29 10.60
CA PHE A 83 -15.70 14.48 11.21
C PHE A 83 -15.72 13.04 10.71
N ALA A 84 -14.53 12.45 10.57
CA ALA A 84 -14.35 11.03 10.29
C ALA A 84 -13.16 10.47 11.07
N ALA A 85 -13.23 9.19 11.43
CA ALA A 85 -12.13 8.45 12.03
C ALA A 85 -11.79 7.21 11.21
N GLU A 86 -10.52 6.81 11.19
CA GLU A 86 -10.03 5.58 10.57
C GLU A 86 -9.09 4.85 11.53
N ALA A 87 -9.20 3.53 11.56
CA ALA A 87 -8.21 2.64 12.15
C ALA A 87 -7.76 1.62 11.12
N ALA A 88 -6.45 1.48 10.94
CA ALA A 88 -5.90 0.52 10.01
C ALA A 88 -4.68 -0.18 10.62
N TRP A 89 -4.57 -1.48 10.35
CA TRP A 89 -3.33 -2.20 10.51
C TRP A 89 -2.58 -2.23 9.18
N VAL A 90 -1.29 -1.91 9.22
CA VAL A 90 -0.37 -1.91 8.07
C VAL A 90 0.85 -2.74 8.39
N GLY A 91 1.46 -3.37 7.38
CA GLY A 91 2.73 -4.07 7.55
C GLY A 91 3.25 -4.65 6.24
N ALA A 92 4.45 -5.20 6.27
CA ALA A 92 5.05 -5.87 5.12
C ALA A 92 5.89 -7.08 5.53
N ASP A 93 6.19 -7.96 4.57
CA ASP A 93 7.07 -9.11 4.77
C ASP A 93 8.56 -8.68 4.70
N LYS A 94 9.50 -9.64 4.65
CA LYS A 94 10.95 -9.35 4.57
C LYS A 94 11.51 -8.40 5.64
N LYS A 95 10.95 -8.42 6.85
CA LYS A 95 11.38 -7.62 8.02
C LYS A 95 12.87 -7.73 8.35
N ARG A 96 13.49 -8.89 8.14
CA ARG A 96 14.94 -9.08 8.34
C ARG A 96 15.80 -8.23 7.40
N PHE A 97 15.30 -7.94 6.20
CA PHE A 97 16.00 -7.16 5.19
C PHE A 97 15.69 -5.67 5.33
N TRP A 98 14.41 -5.32 5.47
CA TRP A 98 13.94 -3.93 5.48
C TRP A 98 13.90 -3.30 6.88
N GLY A 99 13.96 -4.10 7.94
CA GLY A 99 13.91 -3.65 9.33
C GLY A 99 12.53 -3.10 9.73
N ASP A 100 12.54 -2.17 10.69
CA ASP A 100 11.38 -1.58 11.36
C ASP A 100 10.34 -0.95 10.43
N VAL A 101 10.73 -0.61 9.19
CA VAL A 101 9.82 -0.05 8.19
C VAL A 101 8.75 -1.07 7.76
N ASN A 102 9.08 -2.36 7.80
CA ASN A 102 8.15 -3.43 7.44
C ASN A 102 7.42 -4.03 8.66
N ASP A 103 7.69 -3.51 9.86
CA ASP A 103 6.96 -3.96 11.05
C ASP A 103 5.50 -3.55 11.02
N GLY A 104 4.67 -4.42 11.58
CA GLY A 104 3.23 -4.22 11.64
C GLY A 104 2.87 -3.09 12.61
N ARG A 105 2.01 -2.16 12.20
CA ARG A 105 1.58 -1.01 13.00
C ARG A 105 0.10 -0.77 12.87
N VAL A 106 -0.49 -0.23 13.94
CA VAL A 106 -1.83 0.35 13.90
C VAL A 106 -1.70 1.84 13.67
N VAL A 107 -2.40 2.35 12.67
CA VAL A 107 -2.52 3.76 12.34
C VAL A 107 -3.93 4.20 12.68
N LEU A 108 -4.04 5.26 13.48
CA LEU A 108 -5.30 5.90 13.82
C LEU A 108 -5.30 7.29 13.19
N THR A 109 -6.40 7.63 12.52
CA THR A 109 -6.57 8.92 11.86
C THR A 109 -7.88 9.55 12.32
N LEU A 110 -7.86 10.84 12.61
CA LEU A 110 -9.05 11.67 12.83
C LEU A 110 -8.97 12.87 11.88
N SER A 111 -10.04 13.11 11.11
CA SER A 111 -10.10 14.18 10.12
C SER A 111 -11.38 15.01 10.26
N LYS A 112 -11.32 16.24 9.74
CA LYS A 112 -12.45 17.17 9.65
C LYS A 112 -12.49 17.79 8.25
N SER A 113 -13.64 17.76 7.58
CA SER A 113 -13.85 18.48 6.32
C SER A 113 -13.93 19.99 6.55
N LEU A 114 -13.38 20.77 5.61
CA LEU A 114 -13.49 22.24 5.58
C LEU A 114 -14.89 22.69 5.15
#